data_AF-N9RLC7-F1
#
_entry.id   AF-N9RLC7-F1
#
_cell.length_a   1.000
_cell.length_b   1.000
_cell.length_c   1.000
_cell.angle_alpha   90.00
_cell.angle_beta   90.00
_cell.angle_gamma   90.00
#
_symmetry.space_group_name_H-M   'P 1'
#
loop_
_entity.id
_entity.type
_entity.pdbx_description
1 polymer ?
#
loop_
_entity_poly.entity_id
_entity_poly.type
_entity_poly.pdbx_seq_one_letter_code
_entity_poly.pdbx_strand_id
1 'polypeptide(L)' 'MKFNYSTQTRILYVFGGNMTHIFQNVNESEITDLVANAKFKESIWRK' A
#
# COMPACT_ATOMS: atom_id res chain seq x y z
N MET A 1 6.55 7.57 -2.56
CA MET A 1 5.68 6.59 -1.88
C MET A 1 6.52 5.80 -0.89
N LYS A 2 6.15 5.80 0.39
CA LYS A 2 6.80 4.98 1.43
C LYS A 2 5.83 3.86 1.81
N PHE A 3 6.30 2.66 2.10
CA PHE A 3 5.45 1.62 2.66
C PHE A 3 6.13 0.95 3.85
N ASN A 4 5.32 0.46 4.77
CA ASN A 4 5.74 -0.29 5.94
C ASN A 4 4.93 -1.57 6.02
N TYR A 5 5.61 -2.71 6.04
CA TYR A 5 4.96 -4.00 6.18
C TYR A 5 5.39 -4.65 7.49
N SER A 6 4.42 -5.18 8.23
CA SER A 6 4.68 -5.96 9.44
C SER A 6 4.28 -7.40 9.19
N THR A 7 5.26 -8.32 9.19
CA THR A 7 5.05 -9.77 9.05
C THR A 7 4.30 -10.37 10.24
N GLN A 8 4.46 -9.82 11.45
CA GLN A 8 3.77 -10.28 12.66
C GLN A 8 2.27 -10.02 12.61
N THR A 9 1.86 -8.82 12.16
CA THR A 9 0.44 -8.44 12.09
C THR A 9 -0.16 -8.62 10.69
N ARG A 10 0.68 -8.92 9.69
CA ARG A 10 0.33 -8.98 8.26
C ARG A 10 -0.36 -7.71 7.77
N ILE A 11 0.08 -6.56 8.29
CA ILE A 11 -0.47 -5.25 7.90
C ILE A 11 0.55 -4.53 7.03
N LEU A 12 0.10 -4.10 5.85
CA LEU A 12 0.83 -3.26 4.92
C LEU A 12 0.25 -1.84 4.97
N TYR A 13 1.08 -0.89 5.35
CA TYR A 13 0.80 0.53 5.28
C TYR A 13 1.51 1.10 4.06
N VAL A 14 0.78 1.73 3.14
CA VAL A 14 1.36 2.43 1.99
C VAL A 14 1.03 3.91 2.13
N PHE A 15 2.05 4.68 2.51
CA PHE A 15 1.99 6.13 2.64
C PHE A 15 2.23 6.77 1.28
N GLY A 16 1.14 7.21 0.68
CA GLY A 16 1.12 8.11 -0.44
C GLY A 16 1.33 9.57 -0.03
N GLY A 17 1.56 10.45 -1.01
CA GLY A 17 1.59 11.90 -0.81
C GLY A 17 0.21 12.49 -0.50
N ASN A 18 -0.85 11.90 -1.06
CA ASN A 18 -2.23 12.37 -0.88
C ASN A 18 -3.11 11.40 -0.09
N MET A 19 -2.81 10.10 -0.12
CA MET A 19 -3.62 9.07 0.54
C MET A 19 -2.74 8.01 1.21
N THR A 20 -3.11 7.61 2.43
CA THR A 20 -2.51 6.44 3.08
C THR A 20 -3.42 5.24 2.86
N HIS A 21 -2.88 4.16 2.30
CA HIS A 21 -3.58 2.90 2.12
C HIS A 21 -3.16 1.93 3.23
N ILE A 22 -4.15 1.34 3.90
CA ILE A 22 -3.92 0.35 4.95
C ILE A 22 -4.54 -0.96 4.47
N PHE A 23 -3.70 -1.98 4.32
CA PHE A 23 -4.12 -3.31 3.92
C PHE A 23 -3.83 -4.29 5.06
N GLN A 24 -4.85 -5.01 5.52
CA GLN A 24 -4.74 -5.98 6.60
C GLN A 24 -4.76 -7.42 6.05
N ASN A 25 -4.12 -8.35 6.76
CA ASN A 25 -3.99 -9.76 6.37
C ASN A 25 -3.34 -9.97 4.99
N VAL A 26 -2.27 -9.21 4.72
CA VAL A 26 -1.52 -9.25 3.47
C VAL A 26 -0.37 -10.25 3.56
N ASN A 27 -0.26 -11.10 2.54
CA ASN A 27 0.89 -11.98 2.34
C ASN A 27 2.02 -11.24 1.62
N GLU A 28 3.26 -11.66 1.85
CA GLU A 28 4.46 -11.03 1.27
C GLU A 28 4.44 -11.01 -0.26
N SER A 29 3.89 -12.06 -0.89
CA SER A 29 3.75 -12.14 -2.35
C SER A 29 2.80 -11.08 -2.92
N GLU A 30 1.84 -10.60 -2.14
CA GLU A 30 0.81 -9.64 -2.58
C GLU A 30 1.27 -8.19 -2.38
N ILE A 31 2.32 -7.95 -1.58
CA ILE A 31 2.78 -6.60 -1.24
C ILE A 31 3.11 -5.80 -2.50
N THR A 32 3.83 -6.42 -3.44
CA THR A 32 4.26 -5.75 -4.67
C THR A 32 3.07 -5.28 -5.50
N ASP A 33 2.04 -6.11 -5.63
CA ASP A 33 0.83 -5.79 -6.39
C ASP A 33 -0.01 -4.72 -5.68
N LEU A 34 -0.16 -4.82 -4.35
CA LEU A 34 -0.88 -3.84 -3.53
C LEU A 34 -0.21 -2.46 -3.52
N VAL A 35 1.12 -2.41 -3.46
CA VAL A 35 1.89 -1.16 -3.56
C VAL A 35 1.74 -0.55 -4.96
N ALA A 36 1.79 -1.37 -6.02
CA ALA A 36 1.57 -0.90 -7.39
C ALA A 36 0.14 -0.34 -7.56
N ASN A 37 -0.88 -1.06 -7.08
CA ASN A 37 -2.26 -0.61 -7.09
C ASN A 37 -2.47 0.69 -6.29
N ALA A 38 -1.86 0.81 -5.12
CA ALA A 38 -1.88 2.05 -4.34
C ALA A 38 -1.24 3.22 -5.12
N LYS A 39 -0.13 2.97 -5.83
CA LYS A 39 0.51 3.97 -6.70
C LYS A 39 -0.39 4.39 -7.86
N PHE A 40 -1.08 3.44 -8.48
CA PHE A 40 -2.07 3.74 -9.52
C PHE A 40 -3.21 4.58 -8.97
N LYS A 41 -3.80 4.17 -7.84
CA LYS A 41 -4.88 4.94 -7.19
C LYS A 41 -4.44 6.35 -6.84
N GLU A 42 -3.23 6.53 -6.31
CA GLU A 42 -2.65 7.85 -6.07
C GLU A 42 -2.46 8.65 -7.37
N SER A 43 -1.97 8.02 -8.44
CA SER A 43 -1.82 8.71 -9.74
C SER A 43 -3.15 9.10 -10.38
N ILE A 44 -4.23 8.37 -10.09
CA ILE A 44 -5.60 8.67 -10.54
C ILE A 44 -6.25 9.68 -9.58
N TRP A 45 -5.71 9.87 -8.38
CA TRP A 45 -6.27 10.75 -7.35
C TRP A 45 -6.07 12.23 -7.74
N ARG A 46 -7.08 12.75 -8.44
CA ARG A 46 -7.27 14.13 -8.90
C ARG A 46 -6.12 14.70 -9.74
N LYS A 47 -6.28 14.59 -11.06
CA LYS A 47 -6.05 15.74 -11.93
C LYS A 47 -7.21 16.73 -11.76
#